data_AF-A0A6S6TMU1-F1
#
_entry.id   AF-A0A6S6TMU1-F1
#
_cell.length_a   1.000
_cell.length_b   1.000
_cell.length_c   1.000
_cell.angle_alpha   90.00
_cell.angle_beta   90.00
_cell.angle_gamma   90.00
#
_symmetry.space_group_name_H-M   'P 1'
#
loop_
_entity.id
_entity.type
_entity.pdbx_description
1 polymer ?
#
loop_
_entity_poly.entity_id
_entity_poly.type
_entity_poly.pdbx_seq_one_letter_code
_entity_poly.pdbx_strand_id
1 'polypeptide(L)'
;KVLILGLAFKENCPDLRNTRVIDIIKELSEYHIATDVYDPWVSADEAEREYGFRPVSRLQDDYYDAIIIAVAHDQFKAMGAKTIHAFGRKSHIVYDLKHLFPAADSDLRL
;
A
#
# COMPACT_ATOMS: atom_id res chain seq x y z
N LYS A 1 1.61 -11.45 -6.00
CA LYS A 1 0.67 -10.67 -5.16
C LYS A 1 1.33 -9.33 -4.82
N VAL A 2 0.57 -8.24 -4.86
CA VAL A 2 1.06 -6.87 -4.62
C VAL A 2 0.50 -6.33 -3.32
N LEU A 3 1.34 -5.68 -2.50
CA LEU A 3 0.92 -4.94 -1.31
C LEU A 3 0.77 -3.47 -1.65
N ILE A 4 -0.33 -2.87 -1.23
CA ILE A 4 -0.57 -1.42 -1.30
C ILE A 4 -0.61 -0.89 0.13
N LEU A 5 0.33 -0.01 0.45
CA LEU A 5 0.40 0.71 1.71
C LEU A 5 -0.29 2.06 1.57
N GLY A 6 -1.41 2.20 2.28
CA GLY A 6 -2.26 3.38 2.25
C GLY A 6 -3.43 3.22 1.29
N LEU A 7 -4.61 3.62 1.76
CA LEU A 7 -5.88 3.63 1.05
C LEU A 7 -6.58 4.98 1.21
N ALA A 8 -6.32 5.70 2.31
CA ALA A 8 -6.90 7.01 2.57
C ALA A 8 -6.68 8.00 1.42
N PHE A 9 -7.58 8.97 1.30
CA PHE A 9 -7.47 10.08 0.35
C PHE A 9 -6.21 10.92 0.57
N LYS A 10 -5.81 11.08 1.84
CA LYS A 10 -4.63 11.84 2.26
C LYS A 10 -3.96 11.19 3.45
N GLU A 11 -2.71 11.57 3.68
CA GLU A 11 -1.94 11.11 4.84
C GLU A 11 -2.61 11.46 6.17
N ASN A 12 -2.38 10.57 7.13
CA ASN A 12 -2.75 10.70 8.54
C ASN A 12 -4.24 11.04 8.78
N CYS A 13 -5.13 10.46 7.96
CA CYS A 13 -6.56 10.72 7.99
C CYS A 13 -7.35 9.46 7.61
N PRO A 14 -8.51 9.18 8.24
CA PRO A 14 -9.35 8.03 7.88
C PRO A 14 -10.21 8.26 6.62
N ASP A 15 -10.15 9.43 5.98
CA ASP A 15 -11.08 9.77 4.89
C ASP A 15 -10.80 8.94 3.64
N LEU A 16 -11.79 8.14 3.25
CA LEU A 16 -11.76 7.29 2.07
C LEU A 16 -12.35 7.93 0.83
N ARG A 17 -13.11 9.02 0.98
CA ARG A 17 -13.96 9.55 -0.08
C ARG A 17 -13.06 10.13 -1.18
N ASN A 18 -13.18 9.58 -2.39
CA ASN A 18 -12.40 9.94 -3.59
C ASN A 18 -10.92 9.55 -3.57
N THR A 19 -10.55 8.52 -2.81
CA THR A 19 -9.18 8.01 -2.90
C THR A 19 -8.87 7.46 -4.30
N ARG A 20 -7.79 7.97 -4.91
CA ARG A 20 -7.29 7.50 -6.22
C ARG A 20 -6.53 6.18 -6.12
N VAL A 21 -6.30 5.67 -4.90
CA VAL A 21 -5.69 4.35 -4.70
C VAL A 21 -6.57 3.24 -5.30
N ILE A 22 -7.89 3.47 -5.38
CA ILE A 22 -8.83 2.56 -6.04
C ILE A 22 -8.50 2.35 -7.51
N ASP A 23 -8.01 3.38 -8.21
CA ASP A 23 -7.64 3.28 -9.61
C ASP A 23 -6.47 2.28 -9.76
N ILE A 24 -5.47 2.35 -8.88
CA ILE A 24 -4.34 1.41 -8.84
C ILE A 24 -4.82 -0.02 -8.59
N ILE A 25 -5.74 -0.22 -7.64
CA ILE A 25 -6.30 -1.53 -7.32
C ILE A 25 -7.04 -2.12 -8.54
N LYS A 26 -7.84 -1.30 -9.22
CA LYS A 26 -8.59 -1.70 -10.41
C LYS A 26 -7.66 -2.09 -11.55
N GLU A 27 -6.68 -1.25 -11.87
CA GLU A 27 -5.70 -1.53 -12.92
C GLU A 27 -4.98 -2.86 -12.65
N LEU A 28 -4.49 -3.08 -11.43
CA LEU A 28 -3.85 -4.36 -11.07
C LEU A 28 -4.81 -5.56 -11.20
N SER A 29 -6.07 -5.37 -10.81
CA SER A 29 -7.11 -6.40 -10.95
C SER A 29 -7.42 -6.73 -12.41
N GLU A 30 -7.38 -5.77 -13.33
CA GLU A 30 -7.57 -6.01 -14.77
C GLU A 30 -6.48 -6.92 -15.35
N TYR A 31 -5.26 -6.84 -14.81
CA TYR A 31 -4.16 -7.77 -15.12
C TYR A 31 -4.22 -9.08 -14.31
N HIS A 32 -5.31 -9.36 -13.60
CA HIS A 32 -5.50 -10.53 -12.74
C HIS A 32 -4.45 -10.62 -11.61
N ILE A 33 -3.90 -9.49 -11.19
CA ILE A 33 -2.93 -9.42 -10.10
C ILE A 33 -3.69 -9.28 -8.78
N ALA A 34 -3.51 -10.25 -7.89
CA ALA A 34 -4.06 -10.17 -6.54
C ALA A 34 -3.35 -9.07 -5.72
N THR A 35 -4.14 -8.23 -5.05
CA THR A 35 -3.69 -7.11 -4.23
C THR A 35 -4.11 -7.31 -2.76
N ASP A 36 -3.22 -6.94 -1.83
CA ASP A 36 -3.58 -6.66 -0.44
C ASP A 36 -3.42 -5.18 -0.19
N VAL A 37 -4.33 -4.60 0.60
CA VAL A 37 -4.28 -3.20 0.99
C VAL A 37 -4.15 -3.13 2.50
N TYR A 38 -3.20 -2.34 2.99
CA TYR A 38 -3.02 -2.07 4.41
C TYR A 38 -3.01 -0.57 4.65
N ASP A 39 -3.91 -0.10 5.51
CA ASP A 39 -3.95 1.29 5.95
C ASP A 39 -4.34 1.33 7.44
N PRO A 40 -3.50 1.90 8.32
CA PRO A 40 -3.77 1.95 9.76
C PRO A 40 -4.82 3.00 10.16
N TRP A 41 -5.17 3.94 9.30
CA TRP A 41 -6.15 4.99 9.57
C TRP A 41 -7.56 4.61 9.14
N VAL A 42 -7.69 3.72 8.17
CA VAL A 42 -8.97 3.37 7.56
C VAL A 42 -9.65 2.22 8.29
N SER A 43 -10.98 2.32 8.43
CA SER A 43 -11.81 1.21 8.90
C SER A 43 -12.01 0.16 7.80
N ALA A 44 -11.68 -1.11 8.11
CA ALA A 44 -11.87 -2.21 7.16
C ALA A 44 -13.34 -2.41 6.76
N ASP A 45 -14.28 -2.20 7.69
CA ASP A 45 -15.71 -2.31 7.41
C ASP A 45 -16.21 -1.15 6.52
N GLU A 46 -15.60 0.02 6.64
CA GLU A 46 -15.94 1.17 5.79
C GLU A 46 -15.43 0.97 4.37
N ALA A 47 -14.18 0.53 4.22
CA ALA A 47 -13.61 0.17 2.92
C ALA A 47 -14.42 -0.93 2.22
N GLU A 48 -14.88 -1.96 2.95
CA GLU A 48 -15.70 -3.02 2.39
C GLU A 48 -17.07 -2.52 1.93
N ARG A 49 -17.70 -1.61 2.69
CA ARG A 49 -18.98 -1.00 2.28
C ARG A 49 -18.84 -0.06 1.08
N GLU A 50 -17.76 0.71 1.01
CA GLU A 50 -17.58 1.74 -0.03
C GLU A 50 -17.01 1.15 -1.34
N TYR A 51 -16.11 0.17 -1.24
CA TYR A 51 -15.34 -0.33 -2.38
C TYR A 51 -15.44 -1.85 -2.60
N GLY A 52 -16.13 -2.59 -1.73
CA GLY A 52 -16.37 -4.03 -1.90
C GLY A 52 -15.15 -4.92 -1.62
N PHE A 53 -14.09 -4.39 -1.00
CA PHE A 53 -12.94 -5.17 -0.56
C PHE A 53 -12.54 -4.79 0.85
N ARG A 54 -11.88 -5.72 1.55
CA ARG A 54 -11.48 -5.56 2.94
C ARG A 54 -9.96 -5.42 3.06
N PRO A 55 -9.43 -4.28 3.56
CA PRO A 55 -8.02 -4.14 3.90
C PRO A 55 -7.57 -5.23 4.86
N VAL A 56 -6.32 -5.69 4.70
CA VAL A 56 -5.73 -6.67 5.60
C VAL A 56 -5.38 -6.03 6.93
N SER A 57 -5.54 -6.75 8.04
CA SER A 57 -5.22 -6.26 9.38
C SER A 57 -3.77 -6.54 9.79
N ARG A 58 -3.09 -7.44 9.07
CA ARG A 58 -1.71 -7.85 9.33
C ARG A 58 -0.96 -8.03 8.03
N LEU A 59 0.28 -7.56 8.04
CA LEU A 59 1.23 -7.75 6.96
C LEU A 59 1.95 -9.08 7.14
N GLN A 60 2.38 -9.68 6.03
CA GLN A 60 3.16 -10.91 6.01
C GLN A 60 4.56 -10.62 5.45
N ASP A 61 5.57 -11.14 6.13
CA ASP A 61 6.96 -11.04 5.71
C ASP A 61 7.24 -12.04 4.57
N ASP A 62 8.20 -11.71 3.69
CA ASP A 62 8.64 -12.56 2.56
C ASP A 62 7.47 -13.08 1.69
N TYR A 63 6.46 -12.24 1.44
CA TYR A 63 5.21 -12.67 0.81
C TYR A 63 4.86 -11.95 -0.49
N TYR A 64 5.23 -10.68 -0.64
CA TYR A 64 4.79 -9.85 -1.76
C TYR A 64 5.84 -9.75 -2.89
N ASP A 65 5.39 -9.75 -4.13
CA ASP A 65 6.25 -9.57 -5.31
C ASP A 65 6.49 -8.08 -5.62
N ALA A 66 5.56 -7.21 -5.21
CA ALA A 66 5.73 -5.78 -5.25
C ALA A 66 5.01 -5.10 -4.09
N ILE A 67 5.52 -3.94 -3.69
CA ILE A 67 4.98 -3.10 -2.63
C ILE A 67 4.85 -1.68 -3.18
N ILE A 68 3.66 -1.10 -3.07
CA ILE A 68 3.35 0.24 -3.53
C ILE A 68 3.04 1.09 -2.31
N ILE A 69 3.78 2.17 -2.12
CA ILE A 69 3.50 3.17 -1.08
C ILE A 69 2.62 4.24 -1.72
N ALA A 70 1.31 4.10 -1.54
CA ALA A 70 0.33 4.97 -2.18
C ALA A 70 0.02 6.24 -1.36
N VAL A 71 0.17 6.17 -0.03
CA VAL A 71 -0.06 7.30 0.89
C VAL A 71 1.07 7.38 1.91
N ALA A 72 1.58 8.59 2.17
CA ALA A 72 2.73 8.85 3.04
C ALA A 72 2.34 8.98 4.53
N HIS A 73 1.69 7.97 5.11
CA HIS A 73 1.37 8.00 6.54
C HIS A 73 2.65 7.99 7.42
N ASP A 74 2.58 8.67 8.57
CA ASP A 74 3.67 8.69 9.53
C ASP A 74 4.00 7.29 10.07
N GLN A 75 3.00 6.41 10.14
CA GLN A 75 3.20 5.00 10.50
C GLN A 75 4.16 4.28 9.54
N PHE A 76 4.03 4.51 8.23
CA PHE A 76 4.91 3.88 7.25
C PHE A 76 6.32 4.47 7.32
N LYS A 77 6.42 5.78 7.55
CA LYS A 77 7.70 6.43 7.80
C LYS A 77 8.41 5.85 9.03
N ALA A 78 7.65 5.63 10.11
CA ALA A 78 8.15 5.07 11.36
C ALA A 78 8.54 3.59 11.22
N MET A 79 7.84 2.81 10.38
CA MET A 79 8.24 1.45 10.04
C MET A 79 9.61 1.42 9.34
N GLY A 80 9.87 2.42 8.49
CA GLY A 80 11.11 2.57 7.75
C GLY A 80 11.22 1.61 6.56
N ALA A 81 12.09 1.98 5.61
CA ALA A 81 12.26 1.24 4.36
C ALA A 81 12.63 -0.22 4.58
N LYS A 82 13.57 -0.51 5.51
CA LYS A 82 14.01 -1.88 5.79
C LYS A 82 12.85 -2.82 6.17
N THR A 83 11.92 -2.34 6.99
CA THR A 83 10.75 -3.13 7.39
C THR A 83 9.81 -3.33 6.21
N ILE A 84 9.62 -2.30 5.39
CA ILE A 84 8.79 -2.41 4.20
C ILE A 84 9.37 -3.43 3.21
N HIS A 85 10.67 -3.39 2.94
CA HIS A 85 11.35 -4.39 2.12
C HIS A 85 11.22 -5.81 2.69
N ALA A 86 11.08 -5.99 4.01
CA ALA A 86 10.93 -7.30 4.63
C ALA A 86 9.58 -7.98 4.30
N PHE A 87 8.56 -7.23 3.89
CA PHE A 87 7.31 -7.80 3.37
C PHE A 87 7.48 -8.40 1.97
N GLY A 88 8.48 -7.91 1.24
CA GLY A 88 8.80 -8.36 -0.11
C GLY A 88 9.50 -9.70 -0.07
N ARG A 89 9.23 -10.54 -1.08
CA ARG A 89 9.97 -11.78 -1.32
C ARG A 89 11.42 -11.48 -1.67
N LYS A 90 12.28 -12.50 -1.69
CA LYS A 90 13.69 -12.38 -2.15
C LYS A 90 13.89 -11.51 -3.41
N SER A 91 12.98 -11.61 -4.38
CA SER A 91 12.93 -10.72 -5.54
C SER A 91 11.61 -9.95 -5.50
N HIS A 92 11.67 -8.67 -5.17
CA HIS A 92 10.50 -7.79 -5.12
C HIS A 92 10.85 -6.39 -5.61
N ILE A 93 9.82 -5.58 -5.80
CA ILE A 93 9.92 -4.16 -6.18
C ILE A 93 9.23 -3.30 -5.12
N VAL A 94 9.87 -2.22 -4.68
CA VAL A 94 9.25 -1.15 -3.89
C VAL A 94 9.03 0.08 -4.78
N TYR A 95 7.77 0.44 -4.97
CA TYR A 95 7.36 1.65 -5.69
C TYR A 95 6.86 2.71 -4.71
N ASP A 96 7.65 3.76 -4.54
CA ASP A 96 7.33 4.88 -3.66
C ASP A 96 6.73 6.05 -4.45
N LEU A 97 5.39 6.12 -4.50
CA LEU A 97 4.65 7.18 -5.20
C LEU A 97 4.68 8.53 -4.46
N LYS A 98 5.14 8.56 -3.21
CA LYS A 98 5.06 9.75 -2.34
C LYS A 98 6.42 10.24 -1.88
N HIS A 99 7.51 9.62 -2.36
CA HIS A 99 8.88 9.93 -1.93
C HIS A 99 9.03 9.89 -0.41
N LEU A 100 8.36 8.94 0.23
CA LEU A 100 8.46 8.70 1.67
C LEU A 100 9.90 8.38 2.08
N PHE A 101 10.66 7.70 1.21
CA PHE A 101 12.04 7.29 1.47
C PHE A 101 13.06 7.91 0.49
N PRO A 102 14.35 7.92 0.90
CA PRO A 102 15.46 8.25 0.00
C PRO A 102 15.47 7.39 -1.26
N ALA A 103 16.02 7.91 -2.35
CA ALA A 103 16.02 7.21 -3.64
C ALA A 103 16.72 5.84 -3.63
N ALA A 104 17.68 5.63 -2.73
CA ALA A 104 18.38 4.35 -2.59
C ALA A 104 17.51 3.25 -1.98
N ASP A 105 16.39 3.62 -1.35
CA ASP A 105 15.47 2.73 -0.63
C ASP A 105 14.18 2.49 -1.44
N SER A 106 14.18 2.78 -2.74
CA SER A 106 13.03 2.58 -3.62
C SER A 106 13.50 2.19 -5.01
N ASP A 107 12.92 1.13 -5.57
CA ASP A 107 13.25 0.63 -6.91
C ASP A 107 12.65 1.52 -8.01
N LEU A 108 11.46 2.08 -7.74
CA LEU A 108 10.75 2.99 -8.63
C LEU A 108 10.21 4.20 -7.85
N ARG A 109 10.17 5.36 -8.49
CA ARG A 109 9.66 6.63 -7.95
C ARG A 109 8.96 7.42 -9.07
N LEU A 110 7.91 8.15 -8.73
CA LEU A 110 7.20 9.04 -9.66
C LEU A 110 7.56 10.50 -9.38
#